data_AF-D7A7E6-F1
#
_entry.id   AF-D7A7E6-F1
#
_cell.length_a   1.000
_cell.length_b   1.000
_cell.length_c   1.000
_cell.angle_alpha   90.00
_cell.angle_beta   90.00
_cell.angle_gamma   90.00
#
_symmetry.space_group_name_H-M   'P 1'
#
loop_
_entity.id
_entity.type
_entity.pdbx_description
1 polymer ?
#
loop_
_entity_poly.entity_id
_entity_poly.type
_entity_poly.pdbx_seq_one_letter_code
_entity_poly.pdbx_strand_id
1 'polypeptide(L)'
;MKSPVVKRSIVIAGHKTSVSLEDQFWDALKEIAANRRSTLSEIVASIDSGRNQGNLSSAIRLYVLAHYRNPPNSRDTMEHVERHAPARSTVA
;
A
#
# COMPACT_ATOMS: atom_id res chain seq x y z
N MET A 1 -23.86 -16.67 14.49
CA MET A 1 -22.56 -16.63 13.77
C MET A 1 -22.02 -15.21 13.90
N LYS A 2 -20.77 -15.00 14.36
CA LYS A 2 -20.20 -13.64 14.47
C LYS A 2 -19.91 -13.11 13.08
N SER A 3 -20.22 -11.84 12.83
CA SER A 3 -19.87 -11.18 11.57
C SER A 3 -18.36 -11.17 11.41
N PRO A 4 -17.81 -11.52 10.24
CA PRO A 4 -16.36 -11.49 9.99
C PRO A 4 -15.79 -10.07 9.95
N VAL A 5 -16.66 -9.05 9.95
CA VAL A 5 -16.29 -7.63 9.91
C VAL A 5 -15.97 -7.12 11.32
N VAL A 6 -14.73 -6.65 11.51
CA VAL A 6 -14.23 -6.07 12.77
C VAL A 6 -13.99 -4.57 12.61
N LYS A 7 -14.50 -3.80 13.58
CA LYS A 7 -14.26 -2.35 13.67
C LYS A 7 -12.94 -2.08 14.38
N ARG A 8 -12.04 -1.37 13.72
CA ARG A 8 -10.75 -0.91 14.29
C ARG A 8 -10.64 0.59 14.14
N SER A 9 -9.97 1.23 15.08
CA SER A 9 -9.69 2.65 15.03
C SER A 9 -8.25 2.90 14.60
N ILE A 10 -8.07 3.79 13.65
CA ILE A 10 -6.79 4.12 13.03
C ILE A 10 -6.65 5.64 13.01
N VAL A 11 -5.45 6.14 13.29
CA VAL A 11 -5.13 7.56 13.11
C VAL A 11 -4.70 7.78 11.66
N ILE A 12 -5.42 8.65 10.96
CA ILE A 12 -5.19 9.06 9.58
C ILE A 12 -5.08 10.58 9.57
N ALA A 13 -3.96 11.13 9.10
CA ALA A 13 -3.72 12.58 9.06
C ALA A 13 -4.02 13.30 10.41
N GLY A 14 -3.71 12.66 11.54
CA GLY A 14 -3.99 13.20 12.88
C GLY A 14 -5.44 13.02 13.37
N HIS A 15 -6.34 12.52 12.53
CA HIS A 15 -7.74 12.25 12.87
C HIS A 15 -7.96 10.77 13.17
N LYS A 16 -8.64 10.49 14.28
CA LYS A 16 -9.03 9.13 14.65
C LYS A 16 -10.23 8.69 13.81
N THR A 17 -10.00 7.79 12.88
CA THR A 17 -11.02 7.23 11.98
C THR A 17 -11.35 5.81 12.42
N SER A 18 -12.63 5.45 12.43
CA SER A 18 -13.06 4.07 12.66
C SER A 18 -13.41 3.39 11.36
N VAL A 19 -12.85 2.22 11.12
CA VAL A 19 -13.05 1.43 9.91
C VAL A 19 -13.54 0.04 10.29
N SER A 20 -14.62 -0.41 9.65
CA SER A 20 -15.15 -1.77 9.78
C SER A 20 -14.77 -2.57 8.54
N LEU A 21 -14.04 -3.66 8.74
CA LEU A 21 -13.47 -4.46 7.66
C LEU A 21 -13.28 -5.92 8.09
N GLU A 22 -13.31 -6.86 7.15
CA GLU A 22 -13.06 -8.27 7.40
C GLU A 22 -11.61 -8.49 7.86
N ASP A 23 -11.40 -9.42 8.81
CA ASP A 23 -10.06 -9.68 9.36
C ASP A 23 -9.02 -10.04 8.29
N GLN A 24 -9.41 -10.78 7.25
CA GLN A 24 -8.53 -11.13 6.14
C GLN A 24 -7.97 -9.89 5.41
N PHE A 25 -8.76 -8.83 5.25
CA PHE A 25 -8.26 -7.59 4.65
C PHE A 25 -7.37 -6.80 5.62
N TRP A 26 -7.63 -6.89 6.93
CA TRP A 26 -6.74 -6.29 7.91
C TRP A 26 -5.36 -6.93 7.91
N ASP A 27 -5.31 -8.26 7.81
CA ASP A 27 -4.05 -8.98 7.81
C ASP A 27 -3.30 -8.77 6.50
N ALA A 28 -3.99 -8.80 5.36
CA ALA A 28 -3.42 -8.42 4.07
C ALA A 28 -2.85 -6.99 4.06
N LEU A 29 -3.52 -6.01 4.67
CA LEU A 29 -2.97 -4.66 4.80
C LEU A 29 -1.65 -4.63 5.60
N LYS A 30 -1.56 -5.42 6.69
CA LYS A 30 -0.32 -5.50 7.48
C LYS A 30 0.81 -6.14 6.67
N GLU A 31 0.52 -7.19 5.90
CA GLU A 31 1.48 -7.81 5.00
C GLU A 31 2.00 -6.83 3.95
N ILE A 32 1.10 -6.09 3.30
CA ILE A 32 1.46 -5.05 2.32
C ILE A 32 2.33 -3.97 2.97
N ALA A 33 1.96 -3.51 4.17
CA ALA A 33 2.70 -2.51 4.91
C ALA A 33 4.12 -2.99 5.26
N ALA A 34 4.26 -4.23 5.75
CA ALA A 34 5.54 -4.85 6.05
C ALA A 34 6.42 -4.96 4.80
N ASN A 35 5.85 -5.43 3.68
CA ASN A 35 6.57 -5.54 2.40
C ASN A 35 7.06 -4.20 1.86
N ARG A 36 6.32 -3.11 2.13
CA ARG A 36 6.69 -1.74 1.74
C ARG A 36 7.55 -1.00 2.75
N ARG A 37 7.87 -1.61 3.90
CA ARG A 37 8.51 -0.94 5.05
C ARG A 37 7.76 0.35 5.46
N SER A 38 6.43 0.28 5.45
CA SER A 38 5.54 1.36 5.89
C SER A 38 4.66 0.87 7.03
N THR A 39 4.06 1.81 7.76
CA THR A 39 3.08 1.52 8.79
C THR A 39 1.68 1.32 8.19
N LEU A 40 0.82 0.61 8.93
CA LEU A 40 -0.59 0.47 8.54
C LEU A 40 -1.28 1.83 8.36
N SER A 41 -0.99 2.79 9.25
CA SER A 41 -1.53 4.15 9.17
C SER A 41 -1.08 4.88 7.90
N GLU A 42 0.18 4.74 7.47
CA GLU A 42 0.67 5.36 6.23
C GLU A 42 0.00 4.76 4.99
N ILE A 43 -0.15 3.43 4.93
CA ILE A 43 -0.87 2.77 3.82
C ILE A 43 -2.33 3.24 3.77
N VAL A 44 -3.02 3.25 4.92
CA VAL A 44 -4.42 3.68 4.98
C VAL A 44 -4.57 5.16 4.66
N ALA A 45 -3.63 6.02 5.10
CA ALA A 45 -3.63 7.44 4.75
C ALA A 45 -3.40 7.67 3.25
N SER A 46 -2.51 6.91 2.62
CA SER A 46 -2.31 6.95 1.16
C SER A 46 -3.60 6.58 0.42
N ILE A 47 -4.29 5.53 0.84
CA ILE A 47 -5.59 5.12 0.28
C ILE A 47 -6.66 6.20 0.49
N ASP A 48 -6.73 6.78 1.69
CA ASP A 48 -7.70 7.82 2.02
C ASP A 48 -7.47 9.11 1.23
N SER A 49 -6.21 9.47 0.95
CA SER A 49 -5.87 10.64 0.15
C SER A 49 -6.11 10.46 -1.36
N GLY A 50 -6.00 9.22 -1.86
CA GLY A 50 -6.12 8.89 -3.28
C GLY A 50 -7.53 8.49 -3.73
N ARG A 51 -8.50 8.38 -2.83
CA ARG A 51 -9.86 7.97 -3.18
C ARG A 51 -10.68 9.15 -3.75
N ASN A 52 -11.24 8.98 -4.95
CA ASN A 52 -12.14 10.00 -5.54
C ASN A 52 -13.54 9.97 -4.91
N GLN A 53 -14.11 8.78 -4.67
CA GLN A 53 -15.45 8.59 -4.10
C GLN A 53 -15.53 7.28 -3.30
N GLY A 54 -16.54 7.18 -2.43
CA GLY A 54 -16.83 5.98 -1.64
C GLY A 54 -16.25 6.00 -0.21
N ASN A 55 -16.67 5.02 0.59
CA ASN A 55 -16.21 4.87 1.96
C ASN A 55 -14.82 4.21 2.03
N LEU A 56 -14.07 4.50 3.10
CA LEU A 56 -12.70 4.02 3.28
C LEU A 56 -12.60 2.49 3.30
N SER A 57 -13.60 1.79 3.87
CA SER A 57 -13.62 0.32 3.86
C SER A 57 -13.62 -0.25 2.45
N SER A 58 -14.47 0.27 1.55
CA SER A 58 -14.50 -0.16 0.15
C SER A 58 -13.20 0.18 -0.59
N ALA A 59 -12.64 1.37 -0.35
CA ALA A 59 -11.35 1.77 -0.93
C ALA A 59 -10.22 0.82 -0.51
N ILE A 60 -10.17 0.44 0.78
CA ILE A 60 -9.21 -0.54 1.29
C ILE A 60 -9.35 -1.90 0.60
N ARG A 61 -10.58 -2.42 0.47
CA ARG A 61 -10.81 -3.72 -0.19
C ARG A 61 -10.30 -3.73 -1.62
N LEU A 62 -10.61 -2.67 -2.38
CA LEU A 62 -10.16 -2.55 -3.77
C LEU A 62 -8.64 -2.40 -3.86
N TYR A 63 -8.02 -1.65 -2.96
CA TYR A 63 -6.56 -1.52 -2.89
C TYR A 63 -5.88 -2.87 -2.65
N VAL A 64 -6.35 -3.63 -1.66
CA VAL A 64 -5.82 -4.98 -1.36
C VAL A 64 -6.01 -5.90 -2.56
N LEU A 65 -7.21 -5.92 -3.16
CA LEU A 65 -7.48 -6.74 -4.34
C LEU A 65 -6.55 -6.37 -5.51
N ALA A 66 -6.33 -5.09 -5.76
CA ALA A 66 -5.43 -4.62 -6.81
C ALA A 66 -3.97 -5.06 -6.55
N HIS A 67 -3.50 -5.00 -5.30
CA HIS A 67 -2.15 -5.44 -4.93
C HIS A 67 -1.89 -6.90 -5.32
N TYR A 68 -2.82 -7.81 -5.03
CA TYR A 68 -2.64 -9.24 -5.32
C TYR A 68 -3.03 -9.64 -6.75
N ARG A 69 -3.86 -8.85 -7.46
CA ARG A 69 -4.18 -9.11 -8.88
C ARG A 69 -3.12 -8.58 -9.84
N ASN A 70 -2.41 -7.53 -9.47
CA ASN A 70 -1.29 -6.99 -10.22
C ASN A 70 -0.02 -7.08 -9.38
N PRO A 71 0.47 -8.31 -9.08
CA PRO A 71 1.75 -8.45 -8.40
C PRO A 71 2.79 -7.68 -9.23
N PRO A 72 3.72 -6.95 -8.60
CA PRO A 72 4.76 -6.25 -9.32
C PRO A 72 5.40 -7.27 -10.27
N ASN A 73 5.15 -7.09 -11.56
CA ASN A 73 5.76 -7.90 -12.60
C ASN A 73 7.27 -7.76 -12.31
N SER A 74 8.01 -8.86 -12.27
CA SER A 74 9.45 -8.91 -11.94
C SER A 74 10.34 -8.12 -12.93
N ARG A 75 9.78 -7.16 -13.67
CA ARG A 75 10.40 -6.30 -14.69
C ARG A 75 10.88 -4.96 -14.13
N ASP A 76 10.30 -4.44 -13.05
CA ASP A 76 10.70 -3.12 -12.50
C ASP A 76 11.99 -3.16 -11.67
N THR A 77 12.52 -4.35 -11.35
CA THR A 77 13.76 -4.49 -10.56
C THR A 77 15.03 -4.23 -11.39
N MET A 78 14.95 -4.13 -12.72
CA MET A 78 16.14 -4.00 -13.58
C MET A 78 16.47 -2.57 -14.05
N GLU A 79 15.58 -1.58 -13.96
CA GLU A 79 15.87 -0.23 -14.49
C GLU A 79 16.81 0.63 -13.61
N HIS A 80 17.19 0.19 -12.41
CA HIS A 80 18.02 1.01 -11.52
C HIS A 80 19.53 0.70 -11.56
N VAL A 81 19.97 -0.39 -12.21
CA VAL A 81 21.38 -0.81 -12.19
C VAL A 81 22.23 -0.14 -13.29
N GLU A 82 21.63 0.39 -14.35
CA GLU A 82 22.38 0.81 -15.55
C GLU A 82 22.87 2.28 -15.55
N ARG A 83 22.71 3.05 -14.45
CA ARG A 83 23.04 4.49 -14.42
C ARG A 83 24.40 4.87 -13.82
N HIS A 84 25.31 3.92 -13.56
CA HIS A 84 26.64 4.22 -13.00
C HIS A 84 27.78 3.55 -13.78
N ALA A 85 27.98 3.96 -15.03
CA ALA A 85 29.26 3.82 -15.71
C ALA A 85 29.91 5.22 -15.82
N PRO A 86 31.09 5.47 -15.20
CA PRO A 86 31.78 6.74 -15.39
C PRO A 86 32.37 6.81 -16.81
N ALA A 87 32.07 7.89 -17.52
CA ALA A 87 32.65 8.19 -18.83
C ALA A 87 34.17 8.32 -18.69
N ARG A 88 34.92 7.46 -19.39
CA ARG A 88 36.36 7.60 -19.55
C ARG A 88 36.66 8.92 -20.27
N SER A 89 37.42 9.76 -19.60
CA SER A 89 38.10 10.93 -20.15
C SER A 89 39.14 10.46 -21.17
N THR A 90 39.05 10.93 -22.41
CA THR A 90 40.18 10.91 -23.34
C THR A 90 40.40 12.34 -23.83
N VAL A 91 41.50 12.90 -23.35
CA VAL A 91 42.09 14.17 -23.75
C VAL A 91 42.68 14.02 -25.16
N ALA A 92 42.50 15.05 -25.99
CA ALA A 92 43.29 15.31 -27.19
C ALA A 92 43.73 16.77 -27.17
#